data_AF-A0A1Z9QPZ8-F1
#
_entry.id   AF-A0A1Z9QPZ8-F1
#
_cell.length_a   1.000
_cell.length_b   1.000
_cell.length_c   1.000
_cell.angle_alpha   90.00
_cell.angle_beta   90.00
_cell.angle_gamma   90.00
#
_symmetry.space_group_name_H-M   'P 1'
#
loop_
_entity.id
_entity.type
_entity.pdbx_description
1 polymer ?
#
loop_
_entity_poly.entity_id
_entity_poly.type
_entity_poly.pdbx_seq_one_letter_code
_entity_poly.pdbx_strand_id
1 'polypeptide(L)'
;MPTSNTSKIIKEAKRLTNKLFLPGYEYQKIGVMLLNISDAKNEQGSLLDSENYSKSDTVMKSLDAVNKQYGSGALMLGAQGIQKNWRMRADRKSGAYTTNLKDLPIVK
;
A
#
# COMPACT_ATOMS: atom_id res chain seq x y z
N MET A 1 -18.83 -2.72 5.46
CA MET A 1 -18.43 -2.13 6.75
C MET A 1 -17.03 -1.54 6.64
N PRO A 2 -16.68 -0.50 7.43
CA PRO A 2 -15.30 -0.05 7.55
C PRO A 2 -14.41 -1.23 7.95
N THR A 3 -13.17 -1.28 7.43
CA THR A 3 -12.24 -2.34 7.77
C THR A 3 -10.81 -1.84 7.75
N SER A 4 -10.07 -2.20 8.79
CA SER A 4 -8.62 -1.96 8.95
C SER A 4 -7.79 -3.18 8.54
N ASN A 5 -8.42 -4.28 8.10
CA ASN A 5 -7.72 -5.51 7.76
C ASN A 5 -7.09 -5.41 6.37
N THR A 6 -5.77 -5.28 6.33
CA THR A 6 -4.98 -5.20 5.10
C THR A 6 -5.20 -6.39 4.15
N SER A 7 -5.38 -7.61 4.66
CA SER A 7 -5.62 -8.80 3.83
C SER A 7 -6.94 -8.72 3.06
N LYS A 8 -8.00 -8.18 3.67
CA LYS A 8 -9.28 -7.97 2.98
C LYS A 8 -9.17 -6.89 1.92
N ILE A 9 -8.51 -5.78 2.23
CA ILE A 9 -8.29 -4.68 1.30
C ILE A 9 -7.54 -5.20 0.06
N ILE A 10 -6.48 -5.98 0.26
CA ILE A 10 -5.73 -6.59 -0.84
C ILE A 10 -6.59 -7.56 -1.66
N LYS A 11 -7.41 -8.39 -1.00
CA LYS A 11 -8.30 -9.35 -1.67
C LYS A 11 -9.29 -8.62 -2.59
N GLU A 12 -9.96 -7.60 -2.07
CA GLU A 12 -10.92 -6.81 -2.86
C GLU A 12 -10.23 -5.99 -3.95
N ALA A 13 -9.07 -5.40 -3.67
CA ALA A 13 -8.29 -4.69 -4.67
C ALA A 13 -7.92 -5.61 -5.85
N LYS A 14 -7.40 -6.82 -5.59
CA LYS A 14 -7.09 -7.81 -6.64
C LYS A 14 -8.33 -8.21 -7.44
N ARG A 15 -9.47 -8.43 -6.77
CA ARG A 15 -10.73 -8.76 -7.43
C ARG A 15 -11.18 -7.65 -8.37
N LEU A 16 -11.12 -6.39 -7.93
CA LEU A 16 -11.48 -5.23 -8.73
C LEU A 16 -10.51 -5.01 -9.89
N THR A 17 -9.20 -5.16 -9.65
CA THR A 17 -8.20 -5.06 -10.73
C THR A 17 -8.47 -6.07 -11.82
N ASN A 18 -8.75 -7.35 -11.50
CA ASN A 18 -9.09 -8.35 -12.51
C ASN A 18 -10.38 -8.01 -13.28
N LYS A 19 -11.35 -7.35 -12.65
CA LYS A 19 -12.61 -6.96 -13.29
C LYS A 19 -12.46 -5.73 -14.20
N LEU A 20 -11.59 -4.80 -13.82
CA LEU A 20 -11.34 -3.54 -14.55
C LEU A 20 -10.25 -3.68 -15.63
N PHE A 21 -9.53 -4.79 -15.62
CA PHE A 21 -8.47 -5.06 -16.59
C PHE A 21 -9.08 -5.26 -17.99
N LEU A 22 -8.66 -4.41 -18.92
CA LEU A 22 -9.02 -4.51 -20.33
C LEU A 22 -7.82 -5.03 -21.13
N PRO A 23 -7.96 -6.14 -21.86
CA PRO A 23 -6.87 -6.63 -22.71
C PRO A 23 -6.57 -5.61 -23.81
N GLY A 24 -5.29 -5.50 -24.18
CA GLY A 24 -4.83 -4.59 -25.25
C GLY A 24 -4.41 -3.19 -24.79
N TYR A 25 -4.50 -2.89 -23.49
CA TYR A 25 -4.03 -1.61 -22.93
C TYR A 25 -2.82 -1.82 -22.01
N GLU A 26 -1.86 -0.91 -22.08
CA GLU A 26 -0.73 -0.84 -21.14
C GLU A 26 -1.10 0.05 -19.95
N TYR A 27 -1.03 -0.52 -18.75
CA TYR A 27 -1.31 0.20 -17.51
C TYR A 27 0.00 0.60 -16.82
N GLN A 28 0.21 1.89 -16.62
CA GLN A 28 1.42 2.40 -15.98
C GLN A 28 1.36 2.38 -14.44
N LYS A 29 0.18 2.64 -13.87
CA LYS A 29 -0.02 2.69 -12.41
C LYS A 29 -1.46 2.34 -12.05
N ILE A 30 -1.62 1.63 -10.94
CA ILE A 30 -2.91 1.36 -10.30
C ILE A 30 -2.83 1.91 -8.87
N GLY A 31 -3.87 2.59 -8.42
CA GLY A 31 -3.97 3.13 -7.07
C GLY A 31 -5.23 2.62 -6.38
N VAL A 32 -5.12 2.36 -5.08
CA VAL A 32 -6.26 2.09 -4.20
C VAL A 32 -6.44 3.32 -3.32
N MET A 33 -7.65 3.88 -3.31
CA MET A 33 -8.00 5.02 -2.48
C MET A 33 -9.03 4.58 -1.43
N LEU A 34 -8.72 4.83 -0.16
CA LEU A 34 -9.65 4.60 0.93
C LEU A 34 -10.42 5.90 1.17
N LEU A 35 -11.74 5.83 1.09
CA LEU A 35 -12.65 6.95 1.32
C LEU A 35 -13.40 6.73 2.63
N ASN A 36 -13.89 7.81 3.25
CA ASN A 36 -14.69 7.78 4.48
C ASN A 36 -13.99 7.05 5.65
N ILE A 37 -12.76 7.45 5.95
CA ILE A 37 -12.02 6.93 7.11
C ILE A 37 -12.74 7.38 8.38
N SER A 38 -13.08 6.42 9.24
CA SER A 38 -13.74 6.64 10.53
C SER A 38 -12.83 6.22 11.69
N ASP A 39 -13.07 6.78 12.88
CA ASP A 39 -12.40 6.32 14.10
C ASP A 39 -12.85 4.90 14.44
N ALA A 40 -11.89 4.01 14.73
CA ALA A 40 -12.15 2.64 15.16
C ALA A 40 -13.01 2.56 16.43
N LYS A 41 -13.00 3.61 17.27
CA LYS A 41 -13.86 3.69 18.47
C LYS A 41 -15.35 3.86 18.14
N ASN A 42 -15.67 4.38 16.97
CA ASN A 42 -17.03 4.69 16.53
C ASN A 42 -17.54 3.68 15.48
N GLU A 43 -16.96 2.48 15.43
CA GLU A 43 -17.42 1.44 14.51
C GLU A 43 -18.77 0.86 14.97
N GLN A 44 -19.79 1.08 14.14
CA GLN A 44 -21.09 0.43 14.32
C GLN A 44 -21.01 -1.02 13.83
N GLY A 45 -21.16 -1.98 14.75
CA GLY A 45 -21.31 -3.38 14.41
C GLY A 45 -22.56 -3.65 13.56
N SER A 46 -22.44 -4.54 12.56
CA SER A 46 -23.59 -5.07 11.83
C SER A 46 -24.16 -6.28 12.59
N LEU A 47 -25.49 -6.32 12.74
CA LEU A 47 -26.19 -7.43 13.38
C LEU A 47 -26.05 -8.76 12.61
N LEU A 48 -25.78 -8.68 11.31
CA LEU A 48 -25.74 -9.82 10.40
C LEU A 48 -24.31 -10.29 10.09
N ASP A 49 -23.28 -9.59 10.60
CA ASP A 49 -21.91 -9.99 10.34
C ASP A 49 -21.49 -11.14 11.26
N SER A 50 -21.08 -12.24 10.63
CA SER A 50 -20.56 -13.43 11.31
C SER A 50 -19.06 -13.33 11.63
N GLU A 51 -18.47 -12.15 11.48
CA GLU A 51 -17.03 -12.01 11.40
C GLU A 51 -16.37 -11.71 12.74
N ASN A 52 -15.26 -12.41 13.02
CA ASN A 52 -14.49 -12.24 14.26
C ASN A 52 -13.50 -11.06 14.13
N TYR A 53 -14.01 -9.83 14.25
CA TYR A 53 -13.19 -8.61 14.20
C TYR A 53 -12.06 -8.61 15.24
N SER A 54 -12.31 -9.15 16.43
CA SER A 54 -11.29 -9.23 17.50
C SER A 54 -10.03 -9.99 17.08
N LYS A 55 -10.17 -11.14 16.41
CA LYS A 55 -9.01 -11.92 15.94
C LYS A 55 -8.24 -11.18 14.86
N SER A 56 -8.96 -10.57 13.92
CA SER A 56 -8.38 -9.77 12.85
C SER A 56 -7.56 -8.60 13.41
N ASP A 57 -8.10 -7.90 14.41
CA ASP A 57 -7.44 -6.79 15.07
C ASP A 57 -6.17 -7.22 15.80
N THR A 58 -6.20 -8.35 16.51
CA THR A 58 -4.99 -8.88 17.17
C THR A 58 -3.88 -9.15 16.16
N VAL A 59 -4.22 -9.79 15.03
CA VAL A 59 -3.25 -10.09 13.97
C VAL A 59 -2.65 -8.82 13.38
N MET A 60 -3.48 -7.83 13.06
CA MET A 60 -3.00 -6.55 12.51
C MET A 60 -2.14 -5.78 13.52
N LYS A 61 -2.54 -5.74 14.80
CA LYS A 61 -1.74 -5.12 15.87
C LYS A 61 -0.37 -5.79 16.03
N SER A 62 -0.31 -7.12 15.97
CA SER A 62 0.96 -7.85 16.04
C SER A 62 1.86 -7.53 14.85
N LEU A 63 1.29 -7.51 13.64
CA LEU A 63 2.03 -7.17 12.43
C LEU A 63 2.60 -5.74 12.48
N ASP A 64 1.78 -4.78 12.93
CA ASP A 64 2.19 -3.38 13.09
C ASP A 64 3.24 -3.20 14.19
N ALA A 65 3.12 -3.93 15.30
CA ALA A 65 4.11 -3.89 16.38
C ALA A 65 5.49 -4.36 15.91
N VAL A 66 5.56 -5.46 15.16
CA VAL A 66 6.81 -5.98 14.59
C VAL A 66 7.38 -4.99 13.57
N ASN A 67 6.56 -4.46 12.66
CA ASN A 67 6.99 -3.44 11.70
C ASN A 67 7.50 -2.16 12.37
N LYS A 68 6.93 -1.77 13.52
CA LYS A 68 7.41 -0.63 14.30
C LYS A 68 8.77 -0.90 14.95
N GLN A 69 9.02 -2.14 15.39
CA GLN A 69 10.26 -2.51 16.07
C GLN A 69 11.43 -2.78 15.11
N TYR A 70 11.18 -3.46 14.00
CA TYR A 70 12.23 -3.93 13.07
C TYR A 70 12.37 -3.08 11.80
N GLY A 71 11.56 -2.02 11.69
CA GLY A 71 11.55 -1.12 10.53
C GLY A 71 10.40 -1.40 9.55
N SER A 72 10.06 -0.37 8.78
CA SER A 72 8.92 -0.43 7.86
C SER A 72 9.12 -1.51 6.79
N GLY A 73 8.23 -2.49 6.79
CA GLY A 73 8.25 -3.61 5.83
C GLY A 73 9.05 -4.84 6.28
N ALA A 74 9.40 -4.94 7.56
CA ALA A 74 9.97 -6.16 8.15
C ALA A 74 9.01 -7.37 8.01
N LEU A 75 7.72 -7.15 8.28
CA LEU A 75 6.64 -8.08 7.95
C LEU A 75 5.76 -7.47 6.86
N MET A 76 5.58 -8.24 5.80
CA MET A 76 4.69 -7.90 4.71
C MET A 76 3.79 -9.09 4.37
N LEU A 77 2.62 -8.81 3.82
CA LEU A 77 1.74 -9.86 3.34
C LEU A 77 2.32 -10.46 2.07
N GLY A 78 2.40 -11.80 2.00
CA GLY A 78 2.93 -12.49 0.83
C GLY A 78 2.19 -12.15 -0.48
N ALA A 79 0.93 -11.73 -0.37
CA ALA A 79 0.13 -11.24 -1.49
C ALA A 79 0.70 -9.98 -2.18
N GLN A 80 1.59 -9.24 -1.53
CA GLN A 80 2.31 -8.07 -2.07
C GLN A 80 3.47 -8.47 -3.00
N GLY A 81 3.93 -9.73 -2.95
CA GLY A 81 5.10 -10.20 -3.68
C GLY A 81 6.42 -9.89 -2.97
N ILE A 82 7.34 -10.85 -3.01
CA ILE A 82 8.66 -10.77 -2.35
C ILE A 82 9.63 -9.94 -3.18
N GLN A 83 9.60 -10.09 -4.51
CA GLN A 83 10.45 -9.33 -5.43
C GLN A 83 9.70 -8.10 -5.97
N LYS A 84 10.21 -6.92 -5.63
CA LYS A 84 9.74 -5.64 -6.18
C LYS A 84 10.67 -5.21 -7.31
N ASN A 85 10.39 -5.71 -8.52
CA ASN A 85 11.15 -5.32 -9.72
C ASN A 85 10.79 -3.91 -10.22
N TRP A 86 9.74 -3.31 -9.67
CA TRP A 86 9.36 -1.93 -9.95
C TRP A 86 10.12 -0.99 -9.00
N ARG A 87 10.92 -0.09 -9.57
CA ARG A 87 11.54 1.04 -8.87
C ARG A 87 11.03 2.33 -9.50
N MET A 88 11.03 3.41 -8.72
CA MET A 88 10.76 4.74 -9.24
C MET A 88 11.77 5.01 -10.37
N ARG A 89 11.28 5.17 -11.62
CA ARG A 89 12.12 5.64 -12.74
C ARG A 89 12.28 7.14 -12.61
N ALA A 90 13.50 7.57 -12.27
CA ALA A 90 13.86 8.97 -12.13
C ALA A 90 14.75 9.44 -13.31
N ASP A 91 14.63 8.78 -14.46
CA ASP A 91 15.51 8.98 -15.63
C ASP A 91 15.44 10.41 -16.21
N ARG A 92 14.40 11.18 -15.86
CA ARG A 92 14.19 12.58 -16.24
C ARG A 92 14.31 13.57 -15.08
N LYS A 93 14.97 13.18 -13.98
CA LYS A 93 15.20 14.10 -12.87
C LYS A 93 16.14 15.22 -13.32
N SER A 94 15.79 16.48 -13.06
CA SER A 94 16.71 17.60 -13.23
C SER A 94 17.92 17.42 -12.32
N GLY A 95 19.10 17.89 -12.74
CA GLY A 95 20.30 17.85 -11.91
C GLY A 95 20.06 18.53 -10.55
N ALA A 96 20.65 17.99 -9.49
CA ALA A 96 20.52 18.57 -8.16
C ALA A 96 21.49 19.75 -7.99
N TYR A 97 21.34 20.80 -8.80
CA TYR A 97 22.31 21.89 -8.95
C TYR A 97 22.65 22.61 -7.63
N THR A 98 21.72 22.66 -6.68
CA THR A 98 21.92 23.34 -5.38
C THR A 98 22.39 22.42 -4.27
N THR A 99 22.29 21.10 -4.46
CA THR A 99 22.51 20.10 -3.40
C THR A 99 23.56 19.05 -3.76
N ASN A 100 24.00 19.00 -5.01
CA ASN A 100 25.03 18.11 -5.52
C ASN A 100 25.95 18.88 -6.47
N LEU A 101 27.16 19.18 -6.01
CA LEU A 101 28.20 19.87 -6.79
C LEU A 101 28.56 19.12 -8.08
N LYS A 102 28.36 17.79 -8.15
CA LYS A 102 28.64 16.99 -9.35
C LYS A 102 27.64 17.22 -10.48
N ASP A 103 26.46 17.75 -10.18
CA ASP A 103 25.41 18.01 -11.16
C ASP A 103 25.50 19.42 -11.75
N LEU A 104 26.45 20.25 -11.30
CA LEU A 104 26.63 21.62 -11.81
C LEU A 104 27.13 21.63 -13.27
N PRO A 105 26.56 22.48 -14.14
CA PRO A 105 27.03 22.62 -15.51
C PRO A 105 28.45 23.20 -15.54
N ILE A 106 29.35 22.53 -16.26
CA ILE A 106 30.73 22.96 -16.45
C ILE A 106 30.76 23.91 -17.64
N VAL A 107 31.12 25.17 -17.41
CA VAL A 107 31.37 26.14 -18.49
C VAL A 107 32.75 25.86 -19.09
N LYS A 108 32.82 25.83 -20.43
CA LYS A 108 34.05 25.59 -21.20
C LYS A 108 34.52 26.89 -21.86
#